data_AF-A0A6G3ZPE2-F1
#
_entry.id   AF-A0A6G3ZPE2-F1
#
_cell.length_a   1.000
_cell.length_b   1.000
_cell.length_c   1.000
_cell.angle_alpha   90.00
_cell.angle_beta   90.00
_cell.angle_gamma   90.00
#
_symmetry.space_group_name_H-M   'P 1'
#
loop_
_entity.id
_entity.type
_entity.pdbx_description
1 polymer ?
#
loop_
_entity_poly.entity_id
_entity_poly.type
_entity_poly.pdbx_seq_one_letter_code
_entity_poly.pdbx_strand_id
1 'polypeptide(L)'
;MERRTFVRGVASAAFAGTLAGCTGGGSGNDGPSPPAEDANPKELLPDAPEGLTRTQSQQQSAGMVGAEAGYSAGYDDEDGNHYAVEILRWSSKKDAKDKGSGVYSDGWSVYVVLGNFGFAAKGPDVETAKELLANSSALTKQYVENNNLNA
;
A
#
# COMPACT_ATOMS: atom_id res chain seq x y z
N MET A 1 -2.11 60.95 45.35
CA MET A 1 -1.32 61.63 44.30
C MET A 1 -1.75 61.07 42.97
N GLU A 2 -2.36 61.92 42.15
CA GLU A 2 -2.68 61.68 40.75
C GLU A 2 -1.43 61.58 39.86
N ARG A 3 -1.55 60.90 38.72
CA ARG A 3 -1.08 61.29 37.37
C ARG A 3 -1.56 60.23 36.38
N ARG A 4 -2.70 60.46 35.72
CA ARG A 4 -2.89 61.11 34.40
C ARG A 4 -2.72 60.16 33.21
N THR A 5 -3.87 59.96 32.57
CA THR A 5 -4.25 59.38 31.28
C THR A 5 -3.37 59.80 30.09
N PHE A 6 -3.17 58.90 29.11
CA PHE A 6 -3.22 59.26 27.68
C PHE A 6 -3.70 58.07 26.83
N VAL A 7 -4.70 58.35 25.98
CA VAL A 7 -5.32 57.47 24.97
C VAL A 7 -4.88 57.98 23.60
N ARG A 8 -4.56 57.08 22.64
CA ARG A 8 -4.83 57.17 21.18
C ARG A 8 -4.05 56.06 20.44
N GLY A 9 -4.75 55.08 19.86
CA GLY A 9 -4.94 54.96 18.39
C GLY A 9 -3.97 53.88 17.87
N VAL A 10 -4.32 52.91 17.05
CA VAL A 10 -5.00 52.96 15.76
C VAL A 10 -5.60 51.56 15.47
N ALA A 11 -6.78 51.55 14.87
CA ALA A 11 -7.46 50.36 14.36
C ALA A 11 -6.62 49.65 13.28
N SER A 12 -6.56 48.32 13.32
CA SER A 12 -6.10 47.53 12.17
C SER A 12 -6.90 46.24 12.11
N ALA A 13 -7.72 46.18 11.07
CA ALA A 13 -8.31 45.06 10.36
C ALA A 13 -8.54 43.74 11.12
N ALA A 14 -9.83 43.40 11.23
CA ALA A 14 -10.31 42.05 11.47
C ALA A 14 -9.74 41.07 10.44
N PHE A 15 -8.95 40.09 10.90
CA PHE A 15 -8.90 38.80 10.23
C PHE A 15 -9.97 37.92 10.87
N ALA A 16 -11.14 37.93 10.26
CA ALA A 16 -12.08 36.83 10.37
C ALA A 16 -11.49 35.62 9.62
N GLY A 17 -10.47 34.99 10.23
CA GLY A 17 -10.12 33.62 9.92
C GLY A 17 -11.10 32.75 10.69
N THR A 18 -12.10 32.22 10.00
CA THR A 18 -13.02 31.22 10.54
C THR A 18 -12.20 30.08 11.15
N LEU A 19 -12.11 30.05 12.47
CA LEU A 19 -11.84 28.85 13.24
C LEU A 19 -13.04 27.92 13.03
N ALA A 20 -13.09 27.30 11.86
CA ALA A 20 -13.85 26.09 11.66
C ALA A 20 -13.18 25.03 12.54
N GLY A 21 -13.78 24.81 13.71
CA GLY A 21 -13.46 23.65 14.51
C GLY A 21 -13.64 22.38 13.67
N CYS A 22 -12.60 21.57 13.65
CA CYS A 22 -12.76 20.12 13.68
C CYS A 22 -11.71 19.56 14.65
N THR A 23 -11.98 19.73 15.94
CA THR A 23 -11.70 18.65 16.90
C THR A 23 -12.63 17.50 16.55
N GLY A 24 -12.19 16.64 15.64
CA GLY A 24 -12.83 15.37 15.32
C GLY A 24 -11.72 14.33 15.30
N GLY A 25 -11.57 13.61 16.41
CA GLY A 25 -10.72 12.44 16.46
C GLY A 25 -11.18 11.46 15.39
N GLY A 26 -10.31 11.21 14.42
CA GLY A 26 -10.44 10.10 13.50
C GLY A 26 -9.06 9.49 13.40
N SER A 27 -8.94 8.22 13.81
CA SER A 27 -7.82 7.38 13.43
C SER A 27 -7.82 7.29 11.90
N GLY A 28 -7.19 8.26 11.24
CA GLY A 28 -6.99 8.28 9.81
C GLY A 28 -6.07 7.12 9.47
N ASN A 29 -6.60 6.12 8.79
CA ASN A 29 -5.76 5.20 8.03
C ASN A 29 -5.10 6.05 6.94
N ASP A 30 -3.90 6.58 7.18
CA ASP A 30 -3.07 7.31 6.21
C ASP A 30 -2.53 6.40 5.08
N GLY A 31 -3.27 5.36 4.72
CA GLY A 31 -2.92 4.38 3.69
C GLY A 31 -3.58 4.68 2.34
N PRO A 32 -3.08 4.06 1.25
CA PRO A 32 -3.72 4.14 -0.05
C PRO A 32 -5.17 3.64 0.01
N SER A 33 -6.01 4.20 -0.86
CA SER A 33 -7.36 3.69 -1.07
C SER A 33 -7.29 2.26 -1.65
N PRO A 34 -8.13 1.33 -1.17
CA PRO A 34 -8.14 -0.01 -1.71
C PRO A 34 -8.59 -0.03 -3.19
N PRO A 35 -8.10 -0.98 -4.00
CA PRO A 35 -8.64 -1.22 -5.34
C PRO A 35 -10.14 -1.52 -5.29
N ALA A 36 -10.82 -1.37 -6.44
CA ALA A 36 -12.19 -1.85 -6.60
C ALA A 36 -12.24 -3.36 -6.29
N GLU A 37 -13.30 -3.82 -5.60
CA GLU A 37 -13.41 -5.19 -5.11
C GLU A 37 -13.37 -6.25 -6.23
N ASP A 38 -13.72 -5.87 -7.46
CA ASP A 38 -13.71 -6.70 -8.66
C ASP A 38 -12.57 -6.37 -9.64
N ALA A 39 -11.60 -5.53 -9.25
CA ALA A 39 -10.45 -5.20 -10.07
C ALA A 39 -9.70 -6.47 -10.51
N ASN A 40 -9.13 -6.43 -11.71
CA ASN A 40 -8.38 -7.55 -12.26
C ASN A 40 -6.98 -7.58 -11.63
N PRO A 41 -6.57 -8.68 -10.95
CA PRO A 41 -5.24 -8.77 -10.36
C PRO A 41 -4.09 -8.52 -11.34
N LYS A 42 -4.28 -8.79 -12.64
CA LYS A 42 -3.28 -8.51 -13.68
C LYS A 42 -2.93 -7.03 -13.77
N GLU A 43 -3.90 -6.14 -13.59
CA GLU A 43 -3.75 -4.69 -13.69
C GLU A 43 -3.09 -4.09 -12.44
N LEU A 44 -3.02 -4.87 -11.37
CA LEU A 44 -2.36 -4.50 -10.12
C LEU A 44 -0.90 -4.98 -10.06
N LEU A 45 -0.48 -5.83 -11.01
CA LEU A 45 0.91 -6.30 -11.06
C LEU A 45 1.86 -5.11 -11.24
N PRO A 46 2.94 -5.01 -10.46
CA PRO A 46 3.86 -3.90 -10.53
C PRO A 46 4.42 -3.68 -11.93
N ASP A 47 4.64 -2.41 -12.26
CA ASP A 47 5.57 -2.06 -13.32
C ASP A 47 6.99 -2.44 -12.87
N ALA A 48 7.86 -2.74 -13.84
CA ALA A 48 9.26 -3.01 -13.52
C ALA A 48 9.94 -1.70 -13.14
N PRO A 49 10.53 -1.58 -11.94
CA PRO A 49 11.36 -0.43 -11.61
C PRO A 49 12.67 -0.45 -12.42
N GLU A 50 13.43 0.64 -12.34
CA GLU A 50 14.75 0.73 -12.96
C GLU A 50 15.65 -0.44 -12.52
N GLY A 51 16.35 -1.05 -13.49
CA GLY A 51 17.23 -2.20 -13.26
C GLY A 51 16.54 -3.56 -13.22
N LEU A 52 15.20 -3.62 -13.25
CA LEU A 52 14.45 -4.86 -13.38
C LEU A 52 13.72 -4.96 -14.72
N THR A 53 13.61 -6.18 -15.24
CA THR A 53 12.81 -6.49 -16.43
C THR A 53 11.67 -7.41 -16.04
N ARG A 54 10.43 -6.98 -16.27
CA ARG A 54 9.27 -7.83 -16.08
C ARG A 54 9.23 -8.92 -17.16
N THR A 55 9.15 -10.16 -16.70
CA THR A 55 8.97 -11.35 -17.53
C THR A 55 7.47 -11.63 -17.78
N GLN A 56 7.16 -12.77 -18.37
CA GLN A 56 5.78 -13.13 -18.71
C GLN A 56 4.88 -13.16 -17.46
N SER A 57 3.74 -12.49 -17.56
CA SER A 57 2.66 -12.63 -16.58
C SER A 57 1.75 -13.79 -16.93
N GLN A 58 1.25 -14.48 -15.91
CA GLN A 58 0.38 -15.64 -16.07
C GLN A 58 -0.77 -15.61 -15.07
N GLN A 59 -1.91 -16.13 -15.50
CA GLN A 59 -3.05 -16.33 -14.62
C GLN A 59 -2.78 -17.51 -13.69
N GLN A 60 -3.14 -17.35 -12.41
CA GLN A 60 -2.99 -18.39 -11.41
C GLN A 60 -4.29 -19.17 -11.22
N SER A 61 -4.17 -20.45 -10.86
CA SER A 61 -5.29 -21.29 -10.43
C SER A 61 -5.70 -20.96 -8.98
N ALA A 62 -6.10 -19.70 -8.77
CA ALA A 62 -6.39 -19.11 -7.46
C ALA A 62 -7.42 -19.88 -6.62
N GLY A 63 -8.36 -20.57 -7.26
CA GLY A 63 -9.38 -21.38 -6.60
C GLY A 63 -8.82 -22.50 -5.71
N MET A 64 -7.60 -22.99 -5.99
CA MET A 64 -6.95 -24.03 -5.17
C MET A 64 -6.60 -23.55 -3.76
N VAL A 65 -6.37 -22.24 -3.58
CA VAL A 65 -6.09 -21.62 -2.28
C VAL A 65 -7.30 -20.87 -1.71
N GLY A 66 -8.47 -21.01 -2.35
CA GLY A 66 -9.70 -20.32 -1.94
C GLY A 66 -9.77 -18.85 -2.32
N ALA A 67 -8.90 -18.39 -3.22
CA ALA A 67 -8.98 -17.07 -3.85
C ALA A 67 -9.84 -17.14 -5.13
N GLU A 68 -10.44 -16.00 -5.49
CA GLU A 68 -11.37 -15.91 -6.64
C GLU A 68 -10.63 -15.71 -7.96
N ALA A 69 -9.54 -14.95 -7.93
CA ALA A 69 -8.71 -14.66 -9.08
C ALA A 69 -7.27 -14.44 -8.64
N GLY A 70 -6.33 -14.67 -9.56
CA GLY A 70 -4.92 -14.52 -9.29
C GLY A 70 -4.09 -14.32 -10.53
N TYR A 71 -3.04 -13.52 -10.41
CA TYR A 71 -2.04 -13.33 -11.44
C TYR A 71 -0.66 -13.27 -10.81
N SER A 72 0.34 -13.78 -11.51
CA SER A 72 1.75 -13.63 -11.14
C SER A 72 2.56 -13.04 -12.27
N ALA A 73 3.72 -12.47 -11.93
CA ALA A 73 4.78 -12.12 -12.87
C ALA A 73 6.14 -12.34 -12.22
N GLY A 74 7.14 -12.69 -13.03
CA GLY A 74 8.54 -12.70 -12.64
C GLY A 74 9.23 -11.40 -13.04
N TYR A 75 10.31 -11.06 -12.36
CA TYR A 75 11.14 -9.90 -12.64
C TYR A 75 12.61 -10.30 -12.48
N ASP A 76 13.43 -10.03 -13.49
CA ASP A 76 14.85 -10.35 -13.47
C ASP A 76 15.67 -9.06 -13.41
N ASP A 77 16.73 -9.04 -12.61
CA ASP A 77 17.73 -7.97 -12.65
C ASP A 77 18.90 -8.32 -13.58
N GLU A 78 19.80 -7.36 -13.80
CA GLU A 78 20.96 -7.53 -14.69
C GLU A 78 21.99 -8.54 -14.16
N ASP A 79 21.98 -8.82 -12.85
CA ASP A 79 22.85 -9.79 -12.18
C ASP A 79 22.29 -11.22 -12.26
N GLY A 80 21.10 -11.40 -12.85
CA GLY A 80 20.44 -12.69 -13.02
C GLY A 80 19.65 -13.16 -11.79
N ASN A 81 19.39 -12.29 -10.83
CA ASN A 81 18.48 -12.59 -9.73
C ASN A 81 17.04 -12.55 -10.21
N HIS A 82 16.23 -13.45 -9.66
CA HIS A 82 14.82 -13.57 -9.99
C HIS A 82 13.94 -13.18 -8.81
N TYR A 83 12.96 -12.34 -9.08
CA TYR A 83 11.89 -11.96 -8.17
C TYR A 83 10.56 -12.46 -8.72
N ALA A 84 9.68 -12.92 -7.85
CA ALA A 84 8.32 -13.30 -8.22
C ALA A 84 7.32 -12.46 -7.43
N VAL A 85 6.29 -11.98 -8.12
CA VAL A 85 5.14 -11.30 -7.53
C VAL A 85 3.89 -12.10 -7.82
N GLU A 86 3.03 -12.22 -6.81
CA GLU A 86 1.71 -12.78 -6.95
C GLU A 86 0.67 -11.85 -6.31
N ILE A 87 -0.44 -11.66 -7.01
CA ILE A 87 -1.57 -10.88 -6.52
C ILE A 87 -2.81 -11.75 -6.61
N LEU A 88 -3.43 -11.95 -5.46
CA LEU A 88 -4.66 -12.74 -5.33
C LEU A 88 -5.80 -11.85 -4.86
N ARG A 89 -6.95 -12.02 -5.50
CA ARG A 89 -8.22 -11.45 -5.08
C ARG A 89 -9.02 -12.48 -4.30
N TRP A 90 -9.47 -12.08 -3.12
CA TRP A 90 -10.20 -12.92 -2.19
C TRP A 90 -11.65 -12.45 -2.08
N SER A 91 -12.48 -13.27 -1.45
CA SER A 91 -13.88 -12.91 -1.17
C SER A 91 -14.01 -11.69 -0.25
N SER A 92 -13.00 -11.44 0.59
CA SER A 92 -13.00 -10.36 1.57
C SER A 92 -11.58 -10.04 2.05
N LYS A 93 -11.41 -8.88 2.70
CA LYS A 93 -10.16 -8.51 3.39
C LYS A 93 -9.76 -9.51 4.47
N LYS A 94 -10.73 -10.06 5.18
CA LYS A 94 -10.49 -11.07 6.23
C LYS A 94 -9.93 -12.35 5.62
N ASP A 95 -10.49 -12.81 4.52
CA ASP A 95 -9.99 -13.99 3.81
C ASP A 95 -8.59 -13.75 3.25
N ALA A 96 -8.33 -12.58 2.65
CA ALA A 96 -6.99 -12.20 2.21
C ALA A 96 -5.99 -12.32 3.36
N LYS A 97 -6.30 -11.73 4.52
CA LYS A 97 -5.41 -11.81 5.68
C LYS A 97 -5.23 -13.23 6.20
N ASP A 98 -6.33 -13.92 6.54
CA ASP A 98 -6.23 -15.19 7.26
C ASP A 98 -5.75 -16.34 6.39
N LYS A 99 -6.28 -16.45 5.16
CA LYS A 99 -5.91 -17.53 4.23
C LYS A 99 -4.61 -17.20 3.50
N GLY A 100 -4.46 -15.96 3.07
CA GLY A 100 -3.26 -15.51 2.35
C GLY A 100 -2.01 -15.57 3.20
N SER A 101 -2.05 -15.21 4.49
CA SER A 101 -0.90 -15.40 5.38
C SER A 101 -0.48 -16.86 5.49
N GLY A 102 -1.42 -17.82 5.45
CA GLY A 102 -1.08 -19.24 5.38
C GLY A 102 -0.34 -19.61 4.10
N VAL A 103 -0.83 -19.14 2.95
CA VAL A 103 -0.23 -19.39 1.61
C VAL A 103 1.18 -18.82 1.50
N TYR A 104 1.40 -17.61 2.01
CA TYR A 104 2.65 -16.87 1.83
C TYR A 104 3.59 -16.92 3.04
N SER A 105 3.28 -17.71 4.07
CA SER A 105 4.14 -17.82 5.27
C SER A 105 5.49 -18.50 5.01
N ASP A 106 5.60 -19.31 3.96
CA ASP A 106 6.82 -20.06 3.63
C ASP A 106 7.38 -19.63 2.27
N GLY A 107 8.65 -19.24 2.25
CA GLY A 107 9.38 -18.87 1.04
C GLY A 107 8.99 -17.54 0.37
N TRP A 108 8.13 -16.73 1.00
CA TRP A 108 7.81 -15.36 0.54
C TRP A 108 8.27 -14.30 1.52
N SER A 109 9.00 -13.31 1.03
CA SER A 109 9.64 -12.28 1.85
C SER A 109 8.71 -11.14 2.23
N VAL A 110 7.71 -10.87 1.39
CA VAL A 110 6.78 -9.76 1.57
C VAL A 110 5.37 -10.22 1.30
N TYR A 111 4.45 -9.92 2.22
CA TYR A 111 3.02 -10.13 2.03
C TYR A 111 2.21 -8.99 2.65
N VAL A 112 1.39 -8.30 1.86
CA VAL A 112 0.56 -7.18 2.32
C VAL A 112 -0.89 -7.33 1.84
N VAL A 113 -1.83 -6.81 2.62
CA VAL A 113 -3.27 -6.89 2.31
C VAL A 113 -3.88 -5.51 2.25
N LEU A 114 -4.47 -5.17 1.10
CA LEU A 114 -5.23 -3.93 0.88
C LEU A 114 -6.58 -4.26 0.22
N GLY A 115 -7.68 -3.90 0.89
CA GLY A 115 -9.01 -4.36 0.49
C GLY A 115 -9.11 -5.89 0.57
N ASN A 116 -9.73 -6.52 -0.42
CA ASN A 116 -9.79 -7.97 -0.60
C ASN A 116 -8.60 -8.54 -1.41
N PHE A 117 -7.52 -7.78 -1.60
CA PHE A 117 -6.35 -8.21 -2.35
C PHE A 117 -5.18 -8.51 -1.42
N GLY A 118 -4.49 -9.61 -1.71
CA GLY A 118 -3.19 -9.94 -1.13
C GLY A 118 -2.11 -9.76 -2.18
N PHE A 119 -1.04 -9.04 -1.84
CA PHE A 119 0.12 -8.77 -2.68
C PHE A 119 1.33 -9.43 -2.04
N ALA A 120 1.95 -10.36 -2.74
CA ALA A 120 3.11 -11.09 -2.27
C ALA A 120 4.30 -10.89 -3.20
N ALA A 121 5.50 -10.77 -2.63
CA ALA A 121 6.75 -10.79 -3.39
C ALA A 121 7.80 -11.65 -2.69
N LYS A 122 8.62 -12.31 -3.51
CA LYS A 122 9.80 -13.06 -3.07
C LYS A 122 10.96 -12.82 -4.01
N GLY A 123 12.17 -12.94 -3.48
CA GLY A 123 13.42 -12.77 -4.19
C GLY A 123 14.60 -12.84 -3.21
N PRO A 124 15.83 -12.79 -3.72
CA PRO A 124 17.02 -12.87 -2.88
C PRO A 124 17.21 -11.65 -1.98
N ASP A 125 16.80 -10.46 -2.44
CA ASP A 125 16.82 -9.24 -1.64
C ASP A 125 15.40 -8.82 -1.22
N VAL A 126 15.20 -8.67 0.09
CA VAL A 126 13.89 -8.34 0.67
C VAL A 126 13.50 -6.89 0.40
N GLU A 127 14.47 -5.97 0.37
CA GLU A 127 14.20 -4.55 0.14
C GLU A 127 13.79 -4.33 -1.33
N THR A 128 14.47 -4.97 -2.28
CA THR A 128 14.05 -4.98 -3.68
C THR A 128 12.66 -5.60 -3.85
N ALA A 129 12.33 -6.68 -3.11
CA ALA A 129 10.98 -7.25 -3.15
C ALA A 129 9.91 -6.27 -2.62
N LYS A 130 10.21 -5.48 -1.57
CA LYS A 130 9.31 -4.43 -1.05
C LYS A 130 9.14 -3.30 -2.05
N GLU A 131 10.24 -2.81 -2.63
CA GLU A 131 10.24 -1.75 -3.64
C GLU A 131 9.48 -2.18 -4.89
N LEU A 132 9.63 -3.44 -5.30
CA LEU A 132 8.88 -4.02 -6.40
C LEU A 132 7.36 -3.97 -6.14
N LEU A 133 6.89 -4.39 -4.96
CA LEU A 133 5.46 -4.25 -4.63
C LEU A 133 4.98 -2.80 -4.57
N ALA A 134 5.84 -1.89 -4.12
CA ALA A 134 5.54 -0.47 -4.06
C ALA A 134 5.35 0.18 -5.45
N ASN A 135 5.80 -0.48 -6.53
CA ASN A 135 5.53 -0.06 -7.91
C ASN A 135 4.19 -0.58 -8.46
N SER A 136 3.38 -1.25 -7.65
CA SER A 136 1.96 -1.47 -7.97
C SER A 136 1.21 -0.14 -7.89
N SER A 137 0.29 0.08 -8.84
CA SER A 137 -0.61 1.25 -8.84
C SER A 137 -1.50 1.36 -7.58
N ALA A 138 -1.64 0.27 -6.81
CA ALA A 138 -2.45 0.21 -5.60
C ALA A 138 -1.67 0.47 -4.30
N LEU A 139 -0.34 0.40 -4.32
CA LEU A 139 0.48 0.41 -3.11
C LEU A 139 1.41 1.61 -3.06
N THR A 140 1.86 1.93 -1.85
CA THR A 140 2.94 2.88 -1.62
C THR A 140 4.05 2.18 -0.84
N LYS A 141 5.28 2.67 -0.97
CA LYS A 141 6.44 2.12 -0.23
C LYS A 141 6.18 2.08 1.28
N GLN A 142 5.70 3.18 1.85
CA GLN A 142 5.37 3.28 3.27
C GLN A 142 4.28 2.28 3.69
N TYR A 143 3.28 2.03 2.83
CA TYR A 143 2.25 1.04 3.14
C TYR A 143 2.84 -0.37 3.18
N VAL A 144 3.71 -0.71 2.22
CA VAL A 144 4.37 -2.02 2.16
C VAL A 144 5.23 -2.25 3.40
N GLU A 145 6.04 -1.26 3.79
CA GLU A 145 6.91 -1.34 4.96
C GLU A 145 6.13 -1.54 6.27
N ASN A 146 5.03 -0.81 6.44
CA ASN A 146 4.27 -0.82 7.70
C ASN A 146 3.27 -1.98 7.82
N ASN A 147 2.94 -2.64 6.72
CA ASN A 147 1.88 -3.66 6.69
C ASN A 147 2.37 -5.04 6.19
N ASN A 148 3.68 -5.25 6.08
CA ASN A 148 4.23 -6.56 5.74
C ASN A 148 3.91 -7.56 6.85
N LEU A 149 3.13 -8.59 6.52
CA LEU A 149 2.70 -9.65 7.42
C LEU A 149 3.75 -10.76 7.60
N ASN A 150 4.82 -10.74 6.80
CA ASN A 150 5.94 -11.68 6.85
C ASN A 150 7.22 -11.06 7.45
N ALA A 151 7.13 -9.86 8.02
CA ALA A 151 8.25 -9.16 8.65
C ALA A 151 8.66 -9.76 10.00
#